data_AF-A0AA38X7Q0-F1
#
_entry.id   AF-A0AA38X7Q0-F1
#
_cell.length_a   1.000
_cell.length_b   1.000
_cell.length_c   1.000
_cell.angle_alpha   90.00
_cell.angle_beta   90.00
_cell.angle_gamma   90.00
#
_symmetry.space_group_name_H-M   'P 1'
#
loop_
_entity.id
_entity.type
_entity.pdbx_description
1 polymer ?
#
loop_
_entity_poly.entity_id
_entity_poly.type
_entity_poly.pdbx_seq_one_letter_code
_entity_poly.pdbx_strand_id
1 'polypeptide(L)'
;MSGLAYGRNQVITYKQNTSRIPGLVATTLDRLATQAALQQDGRVSEPFISIGQLRDDVLRSVFSASERERVWRSVRKIVEGNSNVRAANREGGKTGEFSRVWEWIGPVDLAPGLEGRRSGGLITDGRAGDASSPGNDSLVKREDRSNLEVRRWDEGRPIY
;
A
#
# COMPACT_ATOMS: atom_id res chain seq x y z
N MET A 1 -12.29 -23.16 -47.08
CA MET A 1 -11.66 -21.99 -46.41
C MET A 1 -12.70 -21.26 -45.57
N SER A 2 -12.83 -21.54 -44.28
CA SER A 2 -13.52 -20.69 -43.29
C SER A 2 -13.40 -21.33 -41.91
N GLY A 3 -12.71 -20.68 -40.97
CA GLY A 3 -12.55 -21.25 -39.61
C GLY A 3 -11.59 -20.52 -38.66
N LEU A 4 -10.96 -19.41 -39.05
CA LEU A 4 -9.95 -18.74 -38.21
C LEU A 4 -10.21 -17.23 -38.00
N ALA A 5 -11.47 -16.79 -37.98
CA ALA A 5 -11.81 -15.37 -37.89
C ALA A 5 -12.58 -14.94 -36.62
N TYR A 6 -12.81 -15.83 -35.65
CA TYR A 6 -13.61 -15.50 -34.44
C TYR A 6 -12.86 -15.51 -33.10
N GLY A 7 -11.52 -15.65 -33.12
CA GLY A 7 -10.70 -15.68 -31.88
C GLY A 7 -9.97 -14.38 -31.52
N ARG A 8 -10.12 -13.30 -32.31
CA ARG A 8 -9.28 -12.09 -32.14
C ARG A 8 -9.92 -10.95 -31.31
N ASN A 9 -11.25 -10.90 -31.20
CA ASN A 9 -11.93 -9.80 -30.49
C ASN A 9 -12.06 -9.97 -28.97
N GLN A 10 -11.79 -11.16 -28.42
CA GLN A 10 -11.84 -11.37 -26.97
C GLN A 10 -10.57 -10.86 -26.26
N VAL A 11 -9.39 -11.01 -26.86
CA VAL A 11 -8.11 -10.64 -26.21
C VAL A 11 -7.98 -9.12 -26.01
N ILE A 12 -8.55 -8.31 -26.90
CA ILE A 12 -8.49 -6.84 -26.83
C ILE A 12 -9.42 -6.30 -25.74
N THR A 13 -10.58 -6.92 -25.53
CA THR A 13 -11.54 -6.51 -24.48
C THR A 13 -11.04 -6.88 -23.07
N TYR A 14 -10.27 -7.96 -22.90
CA TYR A 14 -9.56 -8.25 -21.64
C TYR A 14 -8.54 -7.15 -21.29
N LYS A 15 -7.81 -6.62 -22.27
CA LYS A 15 -6.81 -5.55 -22.06
C LYS A 15 -7.44 -4.23 -21.62
N GLN A 16 -8.59 -3.86 -22.17
CA GLN A 16 -9.25 -2.59 -21.84
C GLN A 16 -9.82 -2.56 -20.41
N ASN A 17 -10.39 -3.67 -19.94
CA ASN A 17 -10.86 -3.79 -18.55
C ASN A 17 -9.72 -3.99 -17.54
N THR A 18 -8.53 -4.40 -18.00
CA THR A 18 -7.33 -4.51 -17.16
C THR A 18 -6.74 -3.15 -16.80
N SER A 19 -6.96 -2.10 -17.60
CA SER A 19 -6.36 -0.77 -17.36
C SER A 19 -6.68 -0.17 -15.99
N ARG A 20 -7.88 -0.43 -15.46
CA ARG A 20 -8.34 0.13 -14.18
C ARG A 20 -7.85 -0.65 -12.96
N ILE A 21 -7.58 -1.95 -13.11
CA ILE A 21 -7.25 -2.84 -12.00
C ILE A 21 -5.97 -2.40 -11.28
N PRO A 22 -4.84 -2.09 -11.96
CA PRO A 22 -3.63 -1.62 -11.28
C PRO A 22 -3.86 -0.35 -10.45
N GLY A 23 -4.65 0.59 -10.96
CA GLY A 23 -5.00 1.82 -10.22
C GLY A 23 -5.82 1.52 -8.97
N LEU A 24 -6.80 0.63 -9.06
CA LEU A 24 -7.62 0.22 -7.91
C LEU A 24 -6.78 -0.55 -6.87
N VAL A 25 -5.85 -1.40 -7.32
CA VAL A 25 -4.89 -2.08 -6.44
C VAL A 25 -4.02 -1.06 -5.72
N ALA A 26 -3.44 -0.09 -6.43
CA ALA A 26 -2.65 0.97 -5.82
C ALA A 26 -3.44 1.72 -4.72
N THR A 27 -4.68 2.10 -5.02
CA THR A 27 -5.57 2.74 -4.03
C THR A 27 -5.87 1.85 -2.83
N THR A 28 -6.10 0.54 -3.03
CA THR A 28 -6.30 -0.39 -1.90
C THR A 28 -5.07 -0.50 -1.01
N LEU A 29 -3.87 -0.57 -1.59
CA LEU A 29 -2.62 -0.69 -0.84
C LEU A 29 -2.31 0.61 -0.07
N ASP A 30 -2.53 1.77 -0.70
CA ASP A 30 -2.40 3.09 -0.05
C ASP A 30 -3.35 3.23 1.15
N ARG A 31 -4.61 2.78 1.01
CA ARG A 31 -5.59 2.76 2.11
C ARG A 31 -5.14 1.89 3.27
N LEU A 32 -4.66 0.68 2.99
CA LEU A 32 -4.18 -0.24 4.00
C LEU A 32 -2.94 0.31 4.73
N ALA A 33 -1.99 0.87 3.98
CA ALA A 33 -0.82 1.49 4.57
C ALA A 33 -1.17 2.74 5.38
N THR A 34 -2.09 3.57 4.89
CA THR A 34 -2.61 4.73 5.64
C THR A 34 -3.27 4.30 6.95
N GLN A 35 -4.05 3.21 6.94
CA GLN A 35 -4.63 2.67 8.18
C GLN A 35 -3.56 2.25 9.18
N ALA A 36 -2.53 1.53 8.73
CA ALA A 36 -1.42 1.15 9.60
C ALA A 36 -0.68 2.38 10.13
N ALA A 37 -0.53 3.43 9.32
CA ALA A 37 0.05 4.71 9.76
C ALA A 37 -0.76 5.35 10.88
N LEU A 38 -2.08 5.45 10.67
CA LEU A 38 -2.99 6.05 11.64
C LEU A 38 -3.05 5.24 12.93
N GLN A 39 -2.90 3.92 12.85
CA GLN A 39 -2.82 3.07 14.03
C GLN A 39 -1.51 3.28 14.80
N GLN A 40 -0.37 3.40 14.11
CA GLN A 40 0.92 3.73 14.74
C GLN A 40 0.89 5.10 15.43
N ASP A 41 0.20 6.07 14.83
CA ASP A 41 -0.01 7.40 15.41
C ASP A 41 -1.06 7.42 16.54
N GLY A 42 -1.68 6.28 16.85
CA GLY A 42 -2.73 6.16 17.87
C GLY A 42 -4.05 6.85 17.50
N ARG A 43 -4.24 7.23 16.23
CA ARG A 43 -5.47 7.86 15.73
C ARG A 43 -6.60 6.87 15.50
N VAL A 44 -6.27 5.61 15.27
CA VAL A 44 -7.23 4.51 15.09
C VAL A 44 -6.81 3.33 15.96
N SER A 45 -7.78 2.64 16.57
CA SER A 45 -7.52 1.48 17.43
C SER A 45 -7.13 0.23 16.62
N GLU A 46 -7.76 0.03 15.47
CA GLU A 46 -7.64 -1.18 14.66
C GLU A 46 -6.63 -1.02 13.51
N PRO A 47 -5.63 -1.90 13.37
CA PRO A 47 -4.63 -1.84 12.29
C PRO A 47 -5.14 -2.42 10.96
N PHE A 48 -6.40 -2.90 10.92
CA PHE A 48 -6.97 -3.61 9.79
C PHE A 48 -8.22 -2.90 9.26
N ILE A 49 -8.58 -3.21 8.01
CA ILE A 49 -9.84 -2.79 7.41
C ILE A 49 -10.58 -4.04 6.90
N SER A 50 -11.90 -4.07 7.06
CA SER A 50 -12.72 -5.13 6.47
C SER A 50 -12.67 -5.11 4.94
N ILE A 51 -12.61 -6.31 4.34
CA ILE A 51 -12.58 -6.46 2.88
C ILE A 51 -13.86 -5.88 2.24
N GLY A 52 -15.01 -6.03 2.93
CA GLY A 52 -16.28 -5.45 2.48
C GLY A 52 -16.22 -3.92 2.41
N GLN A 53 -15.72 -3.28 3.47
CA GLN A 53 -15.55 -1.83 3.50
C GLN A 53 -14.57 -1.35 2.42
N LEU A 54 -13.42 -2.01 2.25
CA LEU A 54 -12.45 -1.64 1.21
C LEU A 54 -13.04 -1.76 -0.20
N ARG A 55 -13.82 -2.82 -0.47
CA ARG A 55 -14.51 -2.99 -1.75
C ARG A 55 -15.41 -1.81 -2.03
N ASP A 56 -16.26 -1.49 -1.06
CA ASP A 56 -17.28 -0.47 -1.23
C ASP A 56 -16.64 0.93 -1.27
N ASP A 57 -15.51 1.13 -0.59
CA ASP A 57 -14.73 2.36 -0.59
C ASP A 57 -13.97 2.61 -1.89
N VAL A 58 -13.33 1.58 -2.45
CA VAL A 58 -12.50 1.69 -3.66
C VAL A 58 -13.35 1.64 -4.93
N LEU A 59 -14.49 0.94 -4.90
CA LEU A 59 -15.39 0.79 -6.04
C LEU A 59 -16.61 1.72 -5.97
N ARG A 60 -16.54 2.83 -5.21
CA ARG A 60 -17.63 3.83 -5.12
C ARG A 60 -18.11 4.33 -6.48
N SER A 61 -17.20 4.44 -7.46
CA SER A 61 -17.52 4.91 -8.82
C SER A 61 -18.10 3.83 -9.74
N VAL A 62 -18.17 2.56 -9.30
CA VAL A 62 -18.70 1.44 -10.08
C VAL A 62 -20.13 1.14 -9.64
N PHE A 63 -21.08 1.44 -10.51
CA PHE A 63 -22.52 1.32 -10.23
C PHE A 63 -23.10 -0.05 -10.60
N SER A 64 -22.49 -0.77 -11.55
CA SER A 64 -22.91 -2.12 -11.90
C SER A 64 -22.44 -3.14 -10.87
N ALA A 65 -23.39 -3.87 -10.26
CA ALA A 65 -23.09 -4.89 -9.26
C ALA A 65 -22.24 -6.05 -9.84
N SER A 66 -22.53 -6.46 -11.07
CA SER A 66 -21.79 -7.54 -11.75
C SER A 66 -20.37 -7.12 -12.14
N GLU A 67 -20.20 -5.86 -12.56
CA GLU A 67 -18.88 -5.29 -12.83
C GLU A 67 -18.06 -5.13 -11.55
N ARG A 68 -18.68 -4.61 -10.49
CA ARG A 68 -18.05 -4.45 -9.18
C ARG A 68 -17.45 -5.76 -8.68
N GLU A 69 -18.24 -6.83 -8.72
CA GLU A 69 -17.79 -8.15 -8.29
C GLU A 69 -16.67 -8.72 -9.19
N ARG A 70 -16.76 -8.54 -10.52
CA ARG A 70 -15.71 -8.96 -11.46
C ARG A 70 -14.38 -8.24 -11.22
N VAL A 71 -14.43 -6.91 -11.07
CA VAL A 71 -13.25 -6.08 -10.82
C VAL A 71 -12.66 -6.40 -9.46
N TRP A 72 -13.51 -6.47 -8.42
CA TRP A 72 -13.06 -6.75 -7.06
C TRP A 72 -12.36 -8.10 -6.94
N ARG A 73 -12.87 -9.15 -7.59
CA ARG A 73 -12.20 -10.46 -7.60
C ARG A 73 -10.77 -10.39 -8.12
N SER A 74 -10.51 -9.56 -9.11
CA SER A 74 -9.18 -9.39 -9.70
C SER A 74 -8.26 -8.60 -8.76
N VAL A 75 -8.76 -7.50 -8.18
CA VAL A 75 -8.04 -6.70 -7.17
C VAL A 75 -7.69 -7.57 -5.97
N ARG A 76 -8.66 -8.33 -5.46
CA ARG A 76 -8.50 -9.24 -4.32
C ARG A 76 -7.39 -10.25 -4.54
N LYS A 77 -7.35 -10.90 -5.71
CA LYS A 77 -6.31 -11.87 -6.06
C LYS A 77 -4.90 -11.26 -6.02
N ILE A 78 -4.76 -10.01 -6.47
CA ILE A 78 -3.47 -9.33 -6.51
C ILE A 78 -3.06 -8.86 -5.10
N VAL A 79 -3.99 -8.27 -4.35
CA VAL A 79 -3.73 -7.75 -3.01
C VAL A 79 -3.42 -8.86 -2.01
N GLU A 80 -4.15 -9.99 -2.03
CA GLU A 80 -3.85 -11.14 -1.16
C GLU A 80 -2.51 -11.81 -1.50
N GLY A 81 -1.98 -11.62 -2.71
CA GLY A 81 -0.65 -12.09 -3.10
C GLY A 81 0.49 -11.14 -2.72
N ASN A 82 0.18 -9.96 -2.19
CA ASN A 82 1.19 -8.99 -1.76
C ASN A 82 1.74 -9.38 -0.39
N SER A 83 3.07 -9.51 -0.28
CA SER A 83 3.76 -9.87 0.97
C SER A 83 3.55 -8.88 2.11
N ASN A 84 3.20 -7.63 1.79
CA ASN A 84 2.96 -6.58 2.77
C ASN A 84 1.51 -6.58 3.30
N VAL A 85 0.67 -7.50 2.82
CA VAL A 85 -0.74 -7.60 3.23
C VAL A 85 -0.99 -8.94 3.90
N ARG A 86 -1.59 -8.90 5.08
CA ARG A 86 -2.04 -10.10 5.81
C ARG A 86 -3.56 -10.20 5.77
N ALA A 87 -4.07 -11.35 5.35
CA ALA A 87 -5.48 -11.69 5.45
C ALA A 87 -5.77 -12.44 6.76
N ALA A 88 -6.81 -12.01 7.47
CA ALA A 88 -7.27 -12.66 8.70
C ALA A 88 -8.79 -12.56 8.82
N ASN A 89 -9.38 -13.37 9.68
CA ASN A 89 -10.75 -13.15 10.14
C ASN A 89 -10.65 -12.48 11.51
N ARG A 90 -11.32 -11.34 11.68
CA ARG A 90 -11.33 -10.60 12.95
C ARG A 90 -12.73 -10.11 13.25
N GLU A 91 -13.00 -9.96 14.54
CA GLU A 91 -14.19 -9.29 15.04
C GLU A 91 -14.09 -7.79 14.74
N GLY A 92 -15.08 -7.23 14.04
CA GLY A 92 -15.12 -5.80 13.77
C GLY A 92 -15.45 -5.04 15.05
N GLY A 93 -14.57 -4.14 15.50
CA GLY A 93 -14.64 -3.59 16.86
C GLY A 93 -15.82 -2.65 17.15
N LYS A 94 -16.68 -2.37 16.16
CA LYS A 94 -17.96 -1.66 16.37
C LYS A 94 -19.20 -2.54 16.36
N THR A 95 -19.14 -3.70 15.69
CA THR A 95 -20.33 -4.53 15.41
C THR A 95 -20.26 -5.89 16.10
N GLY A 96 -19.08 -6.32 16.56
CA GLY A 96 -18.90 -7.66 17.14
C GLY A 96 -19.03 -8.79 16.11
N GLU A 97 -19.12 -8.45 14.82
CA GLU A 97 -19.26 -9.41 13.74
C GLU A 97 -17.89 -9.86 13.24
N PHE A 98 -17.70 -11.17 13.09
CA PHE A 98 -16.51 -11.73 12.46
C PHE A 98 -16.55 -11.45 10.96
N SER A 99 -15.60 -10.64 10.49
CA SER A 99 -15.43 -10.35 9.07
C SER A 99 -14.02 -10.68 8.61
N ARG A 100 -13.87 -10.92 7.30
CA ARG A 100 -12.55 -11.06 6.69
C ARG A 100 -11.94 -9.68 6.51
N VAL A 101 -10.72 -9.52 7.00
CA VAL A 101 -10.01 -8.24 7.05
C VAL A 101 -8.65 -8.36 6.36
N TRP A 102 -8.15 -7.20 5.95
CA TRP A 102 -6.77 -7.03 5.52
C TRP A 102 -6.04 -6.05 6.42
N GLU A 103 -4.79 -6.37 6.70
CA GLU A 103 -3.88 -5.60 7.52
C GLU A 103 -2.60 -5.36 6.73
N TRP A 104 -2.11 -4.12 6.76
CA TRP A 104 -0.78 -3.82 6.21
C TRP A 104 0.27 -4.18 7.25
N ILE A 105 1.17 -5.09 6.89
CA ILE A 105 2.29 -5.54 7.73
C ILE A 105 3.65 -5.03 7.22
N GLY A 106 3.66 -4.28 6.13
CA GLY A 106 4.88 -3.71 5.54
C GLY A 106 5.34 -2.44 6.25
N PRO A 107 6.56 -1.96 5.94
CA PRO A 107 7.05 -0.67 6.41
C PRO A 107 6.13 0.45 5.92
N VAL A 108 5.64 1.26 6.84
CA VAL A 108 4.65 2.29 6.53
C VAL A 108 5.31 3.57 5.99
N ASP A 109 6.61 3.74 6.21
CA ASP A 109 7.42 4.83 5.65
C ASP A 109 7.70 4.67 4.15
N LEU A 110 7.69 3.42 3.67
CA LEU A 110 7.93 3.06 2.27
C LEU A 110 6.63 2.80 1.50
N ALA A 111 5.48 3.04 2.13
CA ALA A 111 4.21 2.80 1.48
C ALA A 111 3.91 3.87 0.42
N PRO A 112 3.40 3.47 -0.76
CA PRO A 112 3.06 4.39 -1.84
C PRO A 112 1.98 5.36 -1.35
N GLY A 113 2.24 6.68 -1.43
CA GLY A 113 1.35 7.74 -0.95
C GLY A 113 1.70 8.33 0.43
N LEU A 114 2.72 7.78 1.09
CA LEU A 114 3.25 8.28 2.37
C LEU A 114 4.69 8.83 2.27
N GLU A 115 5.38 8.61 1.14
CA GLU A 115 6.62 9.32 0.79
C GLU A 115 6.36 10.83 0.80
N GLY A 116 6.83 11.52 1.83
CA GLY A 116 6.67 12.97 2.02
C GLY A 116 5.64 13.40 3.07
N ARG A 117 4.82 12.49 3.63
CA ARG A 117 3.95 12.83 4.78
C ARG A 117 4.61 12.63 6.15
N ARG A 118 5.79 12.02 6.16
CA ARG A 118 6.56 11.66 7.36
C ARG A 118 7.91 12.34 7.45
N SER A 119 8.15 13.39 6.66
CA SER A 119 9.29 14.28 6.85
C SER A 119 9.14 14.99 8.21
N GLY A 120 9.58 14.30 9.25
CA GLY A 120 9.36 14.62 10.67
C GLY A 120 9.75 13.46 11.60
N GLY A 121 9.88 12.23 11.09
CA GLY A 121 10.33 11.05 11.84
C GLY A 121 11.85 10.88 11.83
N LEU A 122 12.52 11.66 12.68
CA LEU A 122 13.80 11.42 13.33
C LEU A 122 14.39 9.98 13.18
N ILE A 123 15.47 9.84 12.39
CA ILE A 123 16.46 8.77 12.62
C ILE A 123 17.21 9.18 13.90
N THR A 124 16.75 8.70 15.06
CA THR A 124 17.49 8.80 16.32
C THR A 124 18.42 7.60 16.43
N ASP A 125 19.47 7.60 15.62
CA ASP A 125 20.65 6.77 15.88
C ASP A 125 21.35 7.34 17.12
N GLY A 126 21.42 6.52 18.17
CA GLY A 126 21.75 6.98 19.51
C GLY A 126 23.18 7.53 19.65
N ARG A 127 23.29 8.75 20.19
CA ARG A 127 24.39 9.21 21.06
C ARG A 127 24.10 10.61 21.61
N ALA A 128 24.26 10.77 22.93
CA ALA A 128 24.29 12.03 23.69
C ALA A 128 22.94 12.80 23.74
N GLY A 129 22.43 13.22 24.90
CA GLY A 129 23.13 13.83 26.01
C GLY A 129 23.18 15.33 25.81
N ASP A 130 22.25 16.03 26.47
CA ASP A 130 22.29 17.44 26.87
C ASP A 130 21.56 18.53 26.03
N ALA A 131 20.79 19.32 26.78
CA ALA A 131 20.37 20.72 26.67
C ALA A 131 19.74 21.34 25.40
N SER A 132 18.49 21.81 25.61
CA SER A 132 18.00 23.18 25.37
C SER A 132 17.78 23.72 23.94
N SER A 133 16.50 23.97 23.60
CA SER A 133 16.03 25.04 22.68
C SER A 133 16.58 26.41 23.08
N PRO A 134 16.79 27.41 22.17
CA PRO A 134 15.77 27.90 21.22
C PRO A 134 16.28 28.47 19.88
N GLY A 135 15.35 28.90 19.00
CA GLY A 135 15.59 30.07 18.13
C GLY A 135 15.57 29.86 16.62
N ASN A 136 14.59 30.52 16.00
CA ASN A 136 14.38 30.85 14.59
C ASN A 136 15.61 31.44 13.87
N ASP A 137 15.99 30.94 12.69
CA ASP A 137 16.44 31.78 11.57
C ASP A 137 16.43 31.02 10.22
N SER A 138 15.97 31.73 9.21
CA SER A 138 15.97 31.42 7.79
C SER A 138 17.38 31.41 7.19
N LEU A 139 17.77 30.34 6.47
CA LEU A 139 18.63 30.51 5.29
C LEU A 139 18.60 29.28 4.38
N VAL A 140 18.21 29.53 3.13
CA VAL A 140 18.36 28.62 2.00
C VAL A 140 19.85 28.41 1.75
N LYS A 141 20.35 27.16 1.87
CA LYS A 141 21.62 26.76 1.26
C LYS A 141 21.46 25.40 0.58
N ARG A 142 21.37 25.47 -0.76
CA ARG A 142 21.67 24.36 -1.68
C ARG A 142 23.16 24.02 -1.58
N GLU A 143 23.49 22.80 -2.02
CA GLU A 143 24.81 22.14 -2.10
C GLU A 143 25.06 21.22 -0.89
N ASP A 144 25.36 19.92 -1.02
CA ASP A 144 26.06 19.21 -2.08
C ASP A 144 25.68 17.70 -2.06
N ARG A 145 25.43 17.08 -3.23
CA ARG A 145 24.97 15.68 -3.38
C ARG A 145 26.13 14.73 -3.72
N SER A 146 27.20 14.77 -2.96
CA SER A 146 28.45 14.05 -3.30
C SER A 146 28.81 12.89 -2.36
N ASN A 147 27.89 12.37 -1.52
CA ASN A 147 28.22 11.22 -0.67
C ASN A 147 27.07 10.24 -0.39
N LEU A 148 26.40 9.75 -1.43
CA LEU A 148 25.58 8.54 -1.34
C LEU A 148 26.46 7.33 -1.66
N GLU A 149 27.25 6.86 -0.68
CA GLU A 149 27.87 5.54 -0.76
C GLU A 149 26.77 4.48 -0.92
N VAL A 150 26.70 3.92 -2.12
CA VAL A 150 25.88 2.75 -2.43
C VAL A 150 26.42 1.58 -1.59
N ARG A 151 25.72 1.25 -0.50
CA ARG A 151 26.00 0.06 0.31
C ARG A 151 25.80 -1.16 -0.57
N ARG A 152 26.90 -1.69 -1.10
CA ARG A 152 26.99 -2.93 -1.86
C ARG A 152 26.66 -4.08 -0.92
N TRP A 153 25.61 -4.83 -1.23
CA TRP A 153 25.25 -6.03 -0.49
C TRP A 153 26.16 -7.18 -0.95
N ASP A 154 27.07 -7.63 -0.08
CA ASP A 154 27.90 -8.81 -0.33
C ASP A 154 27.09 -10.08 -0.04
N GLU A 155 26.67 -10.77 -1.10
CA GLU A 155 26.09 -12.10 -1.02
C GLU A 155 27.19 -13.15 -0.82
N GLY A 156 27.61 -13.32 0.44
CA GLY A 156 28.44 -14.44 0.85
C GLY A 156 27.64 -15.75 0.83
N ARG A 157 27.70 -16.52 -0.25
CA ARG A 157 27.36 -17.95 -0.26
C ARG A 157 28.42 -18.77 -0.97
N PRO A 158 29.07 -19.74 -0.31
CA PRO A 158 29.94 -20.69 -0.97
C PRO A 158 29.10 -21.69 -1.80
N ILE A 159 29.50 -21.89 -3.05
CA ILE A 159 29.03 -22.99 -3.89
C ILE A 159 29.81 -24.23 -3.43
N TYR A 160 29.12 -25.22 -2.88
CA TYR A 160 29.63 -26.59 -2.76
C TYR A 160 29.01 -27.44 -3.86
#